data_AF-A0A849ZRP2-F1
#
_entry.id   AF-A0A849ZRP2-F1
#
_cell.length_a   1.000
_cell.length_b   1.000
_cell.length_c   1.000
_cell.angle_alpha   90.00
_cell.angle_beta   90.00
_cell.angle_gamma   90.00
#
_symmetry.space_group_name_H-M   'P 1'
#
loop_
_entity.id
_entity.type
_entity.pdbx_description
1 polymer ?
#
loop_
_entity_poly.entity_id
_entity_poly.type
_entity_poly.pdbx_seq_one_letter_code
_entity_poly.pdbx_strand_id
1 'polypeptide(L)'
;ALGASGDAVARLLERRMEAFARARALNPYDATLTLTPAQELAGRGFTEQAETLLREGLSRTPLSSDLAVILATLLEQRGEVGEAFNVLRPIDRLRPEASTKLTLARLSWHLGARDQAERYALEALQLGNRSGALTALLREMDSPLLEHIAP
;
A
#
# COMPACT_ATOMS: atom_id res chain seq x y z
N ALA A 1 28.31 -24.15 6.76
CA ALA A 1 27.23 -23.99 7.77
C ALA A 1 26.15 -22.95 7.38
N LEU A 2 26.19 -22.31 6.21
CA LEU A 2 25.22 -21.27 5.81
C LEU A 2 23.89 -21.81 5.23
N GLY A 3 23.81 -23.08 4.79
CA GLY A 3 22.59 -23.66 4.20
C GLY A 3 21.50 -24.03 5.22
N ALA A 4 21.87 -24.57 6.39
CA ALA A 4 20.91 -25.04 7.39
C ALA A 4 20.04 -23.91 8.00
N SER A 5 20.57 -22.68 8.04
CA SER A 5 19.84 -21.51 8.53
C SER A 5 18.80 -21.03 7.51
N GLY A 6 19.15 -21.02 6.22
CA GLY A 6 18.22 -20.66 5.14
C GLY A 6 17.03 -21.62 5.04
N ASP A 7 17.31 -22.93 5.13
CA ASP A 7 16.27 -23.97 5.06
C ASP A 7 15.32 -23.95 6.26
N ALA A 8 15.81 -23.54 7.43
CA ALA A 8 14.96 -23.36 8.61
C ALA A 8 14.05 -22.13 8.46
N VAL A 9 14.56 -21.03 7.93
CA VAL A 9 13.79 -19.81 7.66
C VAL A 9 12.72 -20.04 6.59
N ALA A 10 13.05 -20.77 5.52
CA ALA A 10 12.11 -21.14 4.47
C ALA A 10 10.93 -21.97 5.02
N ARG A 11 11.23 -23.04 5.78
CA ARG A 11 10.19 -23.86 6.41
C ARG A 11 9.31 -23.10 7.39
N LEU A 12 9.90 -22.16 8.14
CA LEU A 12 9.14 -21.30 9.05
C LEU A 12 8.17 -20.40 8.28
N LEU A 13 8.62 -19.81 7.16
CA LEU A 13 7.78 -18.97 6.30
C LEU A 13 6.63 -19.78 5.70
N GLU A 14 6.91 -20.96 5.13
CA GLU A 14 5.88 -21.87 4.59
C GLU A 14 4.81 -22.19 5.63
N ARG A 15 5.23 -22.64 6.82
CA ARG A 15 4.29 -22.96 7.91
C ARG A 15 3.44 -21.75 8.32
N ARG A 16 4.03 -20.56 8.33
CA ARG A 16 3.31 -19.32 8.66
C ARG A 16 2.31 -18.96 7.56
N MET A 17 2.68 -19.10 6.30
CA MET A 17 1.78 -18.89 5.15
C MET A 17 0.61 -19.86 5.14
N GLU A 18 0.84 -21.14 5.47
CA GLU A 18 -0.23 -22.13 5.63
C GLU A 18 -1.19 -21.76 6.78
N ALA A 19 -0.66 -21.28 7.91
CA ALA A 19 -1.49 -20.86 9.03
C ALA A 19 -2.39 -19.68 8.64
N PHE A 20 -1.86 -18.69 7.92
CA PHE A 20 -2.66 -17.60 7.38
C PHE A 20 -3.70 -18.07 6.36
N ALA A 21 -3.35 -19.01 5.47
CA ALA A 21 -4.29 -19.58 4.51
C ALA A 21 -5.47 -20.29 5.20
N ARG A 22 -5.19 -21.07 6.25
CA ARG A 22 -6.23 -21.72 7.07
C ARG A 22 -7.11 -20.69 7.78
N ALA A 23 -6.51 -19.68 8.40
CA ALA A 23 -7.25 -18.61 9.07
C ALA A 23 -8.16 -17.86 8.09
N ARG A 24 -7.65 -17.53 6.89
CA ARG A 24 -8.43 -16.85 5.83
C ARG A 24 -9.56 -17.73 5.30
N ALA A 25 -9.39 -19.05 5.24
CA ALA A 25 -10.48 -19.96 4.90
C ALA A 25 -11.63 -19.92 5.94
N LEU A 26 -11.31 -19.67 7.21
CA LEU A 26 -12.30 -19.52 8.28
C LEU A 26 -12.93 -18.13 8.33
N ASN A 27 -12.17 -17.08 7.96
CA ASN A 27 -12.66 -15.71 7.92
C ASN A 27 -12.16 -14.96 6.66
N PRO A 28 -12.81 -15.16 5.50
CA PRO A 28 -12.31 -14.64 4.23
C PRO A 28 -12.47 -13.12 4.05
N TYR A 29 -13.24 -12.46 4.93
CA TYR A 29 -13.50 -11.02 4.86
C TYR A 29 -12.65 -10.20 5.84
N ASP A 30 -11.81 -10.85 6.64
CA ASP A 30 -10.84 -10.17 7.48
C ASP A 30 -9.60 -9.81 6.66
N ALA A 31 -9.50 -8.54 6.30
CA ALA A 31 -8.39 -8.02 5.51
C ALA A 31 -7.03 -8.21 6.21
N THR A 32 -6.98 -8.30 7.54
CA THR A 32 -5.71 -8.47 8.28
C THR A 32 -5.06 -9.82 7.98
N LEU A 33 -5.85 -10.86 7.74
CA LEU A 33 -5.40 -12.21 7.37
C LEU A 33 -4.78 -12.27 5.96
N THR A 34 -4.91 -11.20 5.18
CA THR A 34 -4.24 -11.02 3.90
C THR A 34 -3.11 -10.00 4.02
N LEU A 35 -3.34 -8.89 4.73
CA LEU A 35 -2.41 -7.77 4.86
C LEU A 35 -1.08 -8.20 5.48
N THR A 36 -1.11 -8.87 6.64
CA THR A 36 0.10 -9.27 7.36
C THR A 36 1.01 -10.20 6.55
N PRO A 37 0.52 -11.33 5.97
CA PRO A 37 1.36 -12.18 5.15
C PRO A 37 1.84 -11.48 3.86
N ALA A 38 1.03 -10.62 3.24
CA ALA A 38 1.47 -9.88 2.05
C ALA A 38 2.63 -8.92 2.35
N GLN A 39 2.57 -8.19 3.46
CA GLN A 39 3.66 -7.32 3.90
C GLN A 39 4.94 -8.10 4.23
N GLU A 40 4.81 -9.28 4.84
CA GLU A 40 5.96 -10.14 5.10
C GLU A 40 6.61 -10.65 3.81
N LEU A 41 5.80 -11.12 2.85
CA LEU A 41 6.29 -11.55 1.54
C LEU A 41 7.01 -10.41 0.82
N ALA A 42 6.39 -9.22 0.78
CA ALA A 42 6.98 -8.02 0.19
C ALA A 42 8.32 -7.65 0.85
N GLY A 43 8.37 -7.62 2.19
CA GLY A 43 9.58 -7.28 2.94
C GLY A 43 10.74 -8.28 2.77
N ARG A 44 10.44 -9.50 2.31
CA ARG A 44 11.43 -10.53 1.97
C ARG A 44 11.78 -10.58 0.47
N GLY A 45 11.20 -9.70 -0.34
CA GLY A 45 11.42 -9.65 -1.78
C GLY A 45 10.58 -10.63 -2.60
N PHE A 46 9.62 -11.34 -1.98
CA PHE A 46 8.66 -12.20 -2.70
C PHE A 46 7.50 -11.37 -3.27
N THR A 47 7.83 -10.35 -4.06
CA THR A 47 6.90 -9.32 -4.53
C THR A 47 5.74 -9.89 -5.33
N GLU A 48 5.98 -10.87 -6.21
CA GLU A 48 4.93 -11.51 -7.02
C GLU A 48 3.92 -12.30 -6.17
N GLN A 49 4.40 -12.98 -5.13
CA GLN A 49 3.53 -13.72 -4.20
C GLN A 49 2.71 -12.74 -3.35
N ALA A 50 3.33 -11.65 -2.90
CA ALA A 50 2.64 -10.59 -2.16
C ALA A 50 1.53 -9.96 -3.01
N GLU A 51 1.83 -9.64 -4.27
CA GLU A 51 0.86 -9.08 -5.21
C GLU A 51 -0.32 -10.03 -5.44
N THR A 52 -0.05 -11.30 -5.75
CA THR A 52 -1.09 -12.32 -5.97
C THR A 52 -2.01 -12.38 -4.75
N LEU A 53 -1.43 -12.44 -3.56
CA LEU A 53 -2.17 -12.49 -2.31
C LEU A 53 -3.02 -11.24 -2.06
N LEU A 54 -2.49 -10.05 -2.36
CA LEU A 54 -3.23 -8.79 -2.22
C LEU A 54 -4.42 -8.71 -3.19
N ARG A 55 -4.24 -9.14 -4.44
CA ARG A 55 -5.34 -9.19 -5.43
C ARG A 55 -6.42 -10.18 -5.01
N GLU A 56 -6.04 -11.35 -4.50
CA GLU A 56 -6.99 -12.30 -3.91
C GLU A 56 -7.74 -11.69 -2.72
N GLY A 57 -7.02 -11.03 -1.81
CA GLY A 57 -7.63 -10.33 -0.67
C GLY A 57 -8.63 -9.28 -1.10
N LEU A 58 -8.26 -8.41 -2.04
CA LEU A 58 -9.14 -7.38 -2.60
C LEU A 58 -10.36 -7.96 -3.33
N SER A 59 -10.28 -9.16 -3.91
CA SER A 59 -11.46 -9.84 -4.47
C SER A 59 -12.51 -10.18 -3.40
N ARG A 60 -12.07 -10.37 -2.14
CA ARG A 60 -12.93 -10.66 -0.98
C ARG A 60 -13.31 -9.40 -0.19
N THR A 61 -12.41 -8.43 -0.13
CA THR A 61 -12.61 -7.14 0.55
C THR A 61 -12.33 -5.95 -0.39
N PRO A 62 -13.22 -5.70 -1.38
CA PRO A 62 -12.95 -4.75 -2.46
C PRO A 62 -12.75 -3.29 -2.05
N LEU A 63 -13.14 -2.93 -0.82
CA LEU A 63 -13.01 -1.58 -0.26
C LEU A 63 -11.99 -1.49 0.88
N SER A 64 -11.08 -2.47 0.98
CA SER A 64 -9.98 -2.39 1.94
C SER A 64 -8.90 -1.44 1.44
N SER A 65 -8.86 -0.22 1.98
CA SER A 65 -7.82 0.77 1.70
C SER A 65 -6.43 0.24 2.00
N ASP A 66 -6.25 -0.49 3.12
CA ASP A 66 -4.95 -1.02 3.52
C ASP A 66 -4.39 -2.00 2.48
N LEU A 67 -5.19 -2.95 2.01
CA LEU A 67 -4.76 -3.88 0.96
C LEU A 67 -4.45 -3.16 -0.36
N ALA A 68 -5.30 -2.20 -0.74
CA ALA A 68 -5.12 -1.43 -1.96
C ALA A 68 -3.86 -0.55 -1.92
N VAL A 69 -3.54 0.06 -0.78
CA VAL A 69 -2.34 0.90 -0.59
C VAL A 69 -1.07 0.06 -0.66
N ILE A 70 -1.04 -1.12 -0.04
CA ILE A 70 0.11 -2.03 -0.17
C ILE A 70 0.27 -2.50 -1.61
N LEU A 71 -0.80 -2.90 -2.29
CA LEU A 71 -0.73 -3.30 -3.70
C LEU A 71 -0.23 -2.16 -4.59
N ALA A 72 -0.76 -0.96 -4.42
CA ALA A 72 -0.31 0.22 -5.17
C ALA A 72 1.16 0.54 -4.92
N THR A 73 1.64 0.39 -3.67
CA THR A 73 3.06 0.60 -3.33
C THR A 73 3.97 -0.43 -4.02
N LEU A 74 3.55 -1.70 -4.08
CA LEU A 74 4.31 -2.74 -4.79
C LEU A 74 4.37 -2.48 -6.31
N LEU A 75 3.25 -2.08 -6.91
CA LEU A 75 3.17 -1.74 -8.32
C LEU A 75 4.03 -0.50 -8.64
N GLU A 76 3.98 0.52 -7.79
CA GLU A 76 4.83 1.71 -7.88
C GLU A 76 6.32 1.36 -7.86
N GLN A 77 6.75 0.50 -6.92
CA GLN A 77 8.14 0.03 -6.83
C GLN A 77 8.60 -0.76 -8.07
N ARG A 78 7.67 -1.39 -8.79
CA ARG A 78 7.91 -2.08 -10.06
C ARG A 78 7.88 -1.14 -11.28
N GLY A 79 7.61 0.15 -11.08
CA GLY A 79 7.45 1.14 -12.15
C GLY A 79 6.07 1.15 -12.81
N GLU A 80 5.12 0.36 -12.30
CA GLU A 80 3.76 0.22 -12.81
C GLU A 80 2.82 1.27 -12.19
N VAL A 81 3.28 2.53 -12.16
CA VAL A 81 2.64 3.65 -11.44
C VAL A 81 1.20 3.90 -11.91
N GLY A 82 0.93 3.73 -13.21
CA GLY A 82 -0.42 3.88 -13.76
C GLY A 82 -1.40 2.81 -13.25
N GLU A 83 -0.94 1.57 -13.06
CA GLU A 83 -1.78 0.52 -12.48
C GLU A 83 -2.01 0.76 -10.99
N ALA A 84 -0.97 1.13 -10.25
CA ALA A 84 -1.07 1.52 -8.85
C ALA A 84 -2.15 2.58 -8.62
N PHE A 85 -2.21 3.60 -9.50
CA PHE A 85 -3.22 4.63 -9.46
C PHE A 85 -4.64 4.07 -9.68
N ASN A 86 -4.79 3.18 -10.66
CA ASN A 86 -6.08 2.57 -10.98
C ASN A 86 -6.62 1.65 -9.88
N VAL A 87 -5.74 0.98 -9.13
CA VAL A 87 -6.11 0.17 -7.95
C VAL A 87 -6.76 1.03 -6.87
N LEU A 88 -6.23 2.23 -6.61
CA LEU A 88 -6.72 3.11 -5.54
C LEU A 88 -7.91 3.98 -5.94
N ARG A 89 -8.08 4.28 -7.22
CA ARG A 89 -9.18 5.13 -7.72
C ARG A 89 -10.59 4.71 -7.26
N PRO A 90 -11.00 3.42 -7.31
CA PRO A 90 -12.33 3.04 -6.81
C PRO A 90 -12.45 3.16 -5.28
N ILE A 91 -11.38 2.87 -4.54
CA ILE A 91 -11.33 3.03 -3.09
C ILE A 91 -11.54 4.49 -2.72
N ASP A 92 -10.79 5.39 -3.36
CA ASP A 92 -10.86 6.82 -3.13
C ASP A 92 -12.26 7.41 -3.34
N ARG A 93 -12.98 6.92 -4.35
CA ARG A 93 -14.34 7.37 -4.66
C ARG A 93 -15.36 6.94 -3.61
N LEU A 94 -15.19 5.76 -3.04
CA LEU A 94 -16.17 5.14 -2.15
C LEU A 94 -15.85 5.35 -0.67
N ARG A 95 -14.56 5.43 -0.34
CA ARG A 95 -14.02 5.62 1.00
C ARG A 95 -12.78 6.53 0.95
N PRO A 96 -13.00 7.86 0.89
CA PRO A 96 -11.90 8.81 0.96
C PRO A 96 -11.21 8.71 2.32
N GLU A 97 -9.92 8.37 2.32
CA GLU A 97 -9.11 8.23 3.53
C GLU A 97 -7.76 8.93 3.34
N ALA A 98 -7.21 9.47 4.44
CA ALA A 98 -6.02 10.30 4.38
C ALA A 98 -4.78 9.55 3.86
N SER A 99 -4.68 8.23 4.12
CA SER A 99 -3.64 7.34 3.60
C SER A 99 -3.78 7.09 2.10
N THR A 100 -5.00 6.85 1.62
CA THR A 100 -5.34 6.71 0.20
C THR A 100 -5.01 7.99 -0.57
N LYS A 101 -5.40 9.16 -0.04
CA LYS A 101 -5.10 10.47 -0.65
C LYS A 101 -3.60 10.74 -0.74
N LEU A 102 -2.85 10.48 0.34
CA LEU A 102 -1.39 10.62 0.32
C LEU A 102 -0.75 9.73 -0.75
N THR A 103 -1.21 8.48 -0.87
CA THR A 103 -0.68 7.54 -1.88
C THR A 103 -1.01 8.02 -3.29
N LEU A 104 -2.25 8.46 -3.54
CA LEU A 104 -2.66 9.02 -4.83
C LEU A 104 -1.90 10.31 -5.18
N ALA A 105 -1.58 11.16 -4.20
CA ALA A 105 -0.74 12.34 -4.40
C ALA A 105 0.64 11.95 -4.91
N ARG A 106 1.29 11.00 -4.23
CA ARG A 106 2.61 10.48 -4.61
C ARG A 106 2.60 9.84 -6.00
N LEU A 107 1.62 9.00 -6.30
CA LEU A 107 1.49 8.36 -7.61
C LEU A 107 1.27 9.39 -8.73
N SER A 108 0.42 10.40 -8.48
CA SER A 108 0.17 11.48 -9.44
C SER A 108 1.44 12.29 -9.71
N TRP A 109 2.25 12.52 -8.67
CA TRP A 109 3.54 13.17 -8.79
C TRP A 109 4.51 12.38 -9.69
N HIS A 110 4.62 11.06 -9.49
CA HIS A 110 5.46 10.20 -10.33
C HIS A 110 4.95 10.05 -11.77
N LEU A 111 3.64 10.19 -11.99
CA LEU A 111 3.04 10.26 -13.33
C LEU A 111 3.25 11.63 -14.01
N GLY A 112 3.82 12.62 -13.31
CA GLY A 112 3.98 13.99 -13.80
C GLY A 112 2.68 14.81 -13.79
N ALA A 113 1.59 14.29 -13.23
CA ALA A 113 0.32 14.98 -13.07
C ALA A 113 0.37 15.94 -11.86
N ARG A 114 1.10 17.04 -12.02
CA ARG A 114 1.45 17.99 -10.94
C ARG A 114 0.22 18.54 -10.21
N ASP A 115 -0.74 19.10 -10.94
CA ASP A 115 -1.97 19.66 -10.37
C ASP A 115 -2.77 18.63 -9.58
N GLN A 116 -2.81 17.39 -10.07
CA GLN A 116 -3.51 16.30 -9.42
C GLN A 116 -2.79 15.84 -8.14
N ALA A 117 -1.46 15.81 -8.17
CA ALA A 117 -0.65 15.51 -6.99
C ALA A 117 -0.91 16.52 -5.87
N GLU A 118 -0.91 17.82 -6.20
CA GLU A 118 -1.14 18.88 -5.21
C GLU A 118 -2.56 18.85 -4.65
N ARG A 119 -3.55 18.61 -5.51
CA ARG A 119 -4.92 18.41 -5.08
C ARG A 119 -5.06 17.25 -4.09
N TYR A 120 -4.50 16.08 -4.40
CA TYR A 120 -4.59 14.93 -3.50
C TYR A 120 -3.81 15.16 -2.20
N ALA A 121 -2.69 15.88 -2.23
CA ALA A 121 -1.94 16.23 -1.04
C ALA A 121 -2.74 17.17 -0.13
N LEU A 122 -3.43 18.16 -0.70
CA LEU A 122 -4.36 19.03 0.04
C LEU A 122 -5.52 18.23 0.65
N GLU A 123 -6.12 17.32 -0.11
CA GLU A 123 -7.20 16.45 0.39
C GLU A 123 -6.69 15.56 1.54
N ALA A 124 -5.45 15.05 1.47
CA ALA A 124 -4.83 14.30 2.57
C ALA A 124 -4.66 15.18 3.83
N LEU A 125 -4.25 16.44 3.68
CA LEU A 125 -4.16 17.41 4.79
C LEU A 125 -5.53 17.68 5.42
N GLN A 126 -6.56 17.88 4.59
CA GLN A 126 -7.93 18.12 5.05
C GLN A 126 -8.49 16.92 5.82
N LEU A 127 -8.10 15.71 5.44
CA LEU A 127 -8.41 14.46 6.16
C LEU A 127 -7.50 14.21 7.38
N GLY A 128 -6.68 15.19 7.78
CA GLY A 128 -5.89 15.14 9.02
C GLY A 128 -4.53 14.46 8.88
N ASN A 129 -4.07 14.09 7.69
CA ASN A 129 -2.71 13.57 7.52
C ASN A 129 -1.70 14.68 7.82
N ARG A 130 -0.79 14.45 8.79
CA ARG A 130 0.39 15.30 9.08
C ARG A 130 1.66 14.46 9.15
N SER A 131 1.69 13.35 8.42
CA SER A 131 2.81 12.41 8.44
C SER A 131 4.06 13.02 7.80
N GLY A 132 5.23 12.59 8.26
CA GLY A 132 6.50 13.00 7.64
C GLY A 132 6.59 12.63 6.16
N ALA A 133 5.88 11.58 5.72
CA ALA A 133 5.78 11.19 4.32
C ALA A 133 5.05 12.25 3.48
N LEU A 134 3.94 12.80 3.97
CA LEU A 134 3.25 13.90 3.31
C LEU A 134 4.12 15.17 3.27
N THR A 135 4.79 15.50 4.38
CA THR A 135 5.72 16.63 4.43
C THR A 135 6.89 16.48 3.45
N ALA A 136 7.43 15.27 3.32
CA ALA A 136 8.49 14.96 2.36
C ALA A 136 8.01 15.15 0.93
N LEU A 137 6.83 14.62 0.59
CA LEU A 137 6.22 14.79 -0.72
C LEU A 137 5.99 16.27 -1.05
N LEU A 138 5.37 17.04 -0.15
CA LEU A 138 5.13 18.47 -0.39
C LEU A 138 6.42 19.27 -0.60
N ARG A 139 7.51 18.89 0.08
CA ARG A 139 8.84 19.49 -0.12
C ARG A 139 9.42 19.10 -1.48
N GLU A 140 9.31 17.84 -1.88
CA GLU A 140 9.72 17.41 -3.22
C GLU A 140 8.94 18.15 -4.31
N MET A 141 7.70 18.51 -4.03
CA MET A 141 6.82 19.26 -4.92
C MET A 141 7.07 20.77 -4.95
N ASP A 142 7.93 21.30 -4.06
CA ASP A 142 8.03 22.75 -3.77
C ASP A 142 6.65 23.40 -3.52
N SER A 143 5.73 22.66 -2.87
CA SER A 143 4.33 23.07 -2.73
C SER A 143 4.14 24.08 -1.59
N PRO A 144 3.34 25.16 -1.80
CA PRO A 144 2.97 26.10 -0.73
C PRO A 144 2.18 25.44 0.42
N LEU A 145 1.64 24.23 0.21
CA LEU A 145 0.89 23.50 1.24
C LEU A 145 1.73 23.16 2.48
N LEU A 146 3.07 23.26 2.40
CA LEU A 146 3.96 23.12 3.55
C LEU A 146 3.61 24.09 4.70
N GLU A 147 3.09 25.28 4.37
CA GLU A 147 2.67 26.27 5.37
C GLU A 147 1.53 25.76 6.27
N HIS A 148 0.75 24.78 5.80
CA HIS A 148 -0.37 24.18 6.54
C HIS A 148 0.02 22.98 7.43
N ILE A 149 1.31 22.57 7.42
CA ILE A 149 1.84 21.49 8.25
C ILE A 149 2.63 22.02 9.46
N ALA A 150 3.09 23.27 9.42
CA ALA A 150 3.87 23.87 10.50
C ALA A 150 3.10 23.83 11.86
N PRO A 151 3.82 23.67 12.99
CA PRO A 151 3.24 23.45 14.32
C PRO A 151 2.34 24.57 14.82
#